data_AF-A0A1F4U4M3-F1
#
_entry.id   AF-A0A1F4U4M3-F1
#
_cell.length_a   1.000
_cell.length_b   1.000
_cell.length_c   1.000
_cell.angle_alpha   90.00
_cell.angle_beta   90.00
_cell.angle_gamma   90.00
#
_symmetry.space_group_name_H-M   'P 1'
#
loop_
_entity.id
_entity.type
_entity.pdbx_description
1 polymer ?
#
loop_
_entity_poly.entity_id
_entity_poly.type
_entity_poly.pdbx_seq_one_letter_code
_entity_poly.pdbx_strand_id
1 'polypeptide(L)'
;MFDFEKLTVYQKSKAIRTIINRALFNKKNVDRSIADQIRRSLLGIILNIAEGTGKSSNADKRNFFTIARGSTYETAAIADLLFEDKVISAEEHKIIYNNLEEISKMLFGLISSLR
;
A
#
# COMPACT_ATOMS: atom_id res chain seq x y z
N MET A 1 5.60 20.07 10.68
CA MET A 1 5.76 18.81 9.89
C MET A 1 5.09 17.72 10.69
N PHE A 2 4.21 16.93 10.07
CA PHE A 2 3.49 15.87 10.78
C PHE A 2 4.43 14.67 11.01
N ASP A 3 4.29 13.97 12.14
CA ASP A 3 5.25 12.92 12.51
C ASP A 3 5.28 11.72 11.56
N PHE A 4 4.15 11.37 10.94
CA PHE A 4 4.09 10.27 9.97
C PHE A 4 4.95 10.54 8.73
N GLU A 5 5.22 11.82 8.41
CA GLU A 5 6.03 12.19 7.24
C GLU A 5 7.49 11.76 7.37
N LYS A 6 7.94 11.53 8.62
CA LYS A 6 9.28 11.02 8.94
C LYS A 6 9.42 9.51 8.71
N LEU A 7 8.31 8.76 8.64
CA LEU A 7 8.34 7.32 8.46
C LEU A 7 8.70 6.96 7.03
N THR A 8 9.78 6.19 6.84
CA THR A 8 10.18 5.69 5.51
C THR A 8 9.07 4.85 4.86
N VAL A 9 8.30 4.10 5.65
CA VAL A 9 7.17 3.29 5.14
C VAL A 9 6.06 4.17 4.56
N TYR A 10 5.81 5.35 5.14
CA TYR A 10 4.85 6.31 4.60
C TYR A 10 5.33 6.89 3.26
N GLN A 11 6.61 7.26 3.19
CA GLN A 11 7.21 7.80 1.96
C GLN A 11 7.17 6.78 0.81
N LYS A 12 7.51 5.51 1.10
CA LYS A 12 7.39 4.40 0.14
C LYS A 12 5.95 4.14 -0.28
N SER A 13 5.00 4.22 0.65
CA SER A 13 3.56 4.07 0.35
C SER A 13 3.05 5.14 -0.62
N LYS A 14 3.54 6.40 -0.53
CA LYS A 14 3.24 7.42 -1.54
C LYS A 14 3.91 7.14 -2.89
N ALA A 15 5.14 6.65 -2.87
CA ALA A 15 5.89 6.34 -4.08
C ALA A 15 5.21 5.21 -4.89
N ILE A 16 4.81 4.12 -4.23
CA ILE A 16 4.12 3.00 -4.90
C ILE A 16 2.77 3.43 -5.49
N ARG A 17 2.02 4.31 -4.82
CA ARG A 17 0.80 4.90 -5.39
C ARG A 17 1.07 5.61 -6.72
N THR A 18 2.19 6.32 -6.83
CA THR A 18 2.58 7.02 -8.06
C THR A 18 2.95 6.03 -9.16
N ILE A 19 3.66 4.96 -8.82
CA ILE A 19 4.04 3.88 -9.75
C ILE A 19 2.78 3.20 -10.30
N ILE A 20 1.86 2.78 -9.43
CA ILE A 20 0.61 2.10 -9.84
C ILE A 20 -0.26 3.03 -10.69
N ASN A 21 -0.42 4.29 -10.29
CA ASN A 21 -1.19 5.25 -11.09
C ASN A 21 -0.61 5.41 -12.51
N ARG A 22 0.73 5.44 -12.65
CA ARG A 22 1.39 5.51 -13.96
C ARG A 22 1.20 4.23 -14.77
N ALA A 23 1.33 3.06 -14.13
CA ALA A 23 1.10 1.76 -14.77
C ALA A 23 -0.33 1.65 -15.33
N LEU A 24 -1.31 2.29 -14.67
CA LEU A 24 -2.71 2.25 -15.08
C LEU A 24 -3.14 3.42 -16.01
N PHE A 25 -2.40 4.53 -16.05
CA PHE A 25 -2.83 5.79 -16.70
C PHE A 25 -3.18 5.66 -18.19
N ASN A 26 -2.48 4.79 -18.93
CA ASN A 26 -2.66 4.63 -20.38
C ASN A 26 -3.34 3.31 -20.78
N LYS A 27 -3.79 2.51 -19.81
CA LYS A 27 -4.35 1.19 -20.09
C LYS A 27 -5.83 1.32 -20.45
N LYS A 28 -6.14 1.18 -21.74
CA LYS A 28 -7.51 1.03 -22.23
C LYS A 28 -7.97 -0.37 -21.81
N ASN A 29 -9.07 -0.49 -21.08
CA ASN A 29 -9.68 -1.75 -20.58
C ASN A 29 -9.33 -2.19 -19.15
N VAL A 30 -8.90 -1.29 -18.26
CA VAL A 30 -8.92 -1.63 -16.81
C VAL A 30 -10.36 -1.65 -16.34
N ASP A 31 -10.80 -2.78 -15.78
CA ASP A 31 -12.10 -2.85 -15.11
C ASP A 31 -12.20 -1.75 -14.04
N ARG A 32 -13.27 -0.96 -14.09
CA ARG A 32 -13.42 0.21 -13.22
C ARG A 32 -13.49 -0.20 -11.75
N SER A 33 -14.12 -1.33 -11.44
CA SER A 33 -14.22 -1.83 -10.08
C SER A 33 -12.85 -2.23 -9.54
N ILE A 34 -12.01 -2.89 -10.36
CA ILE A 34 -10.63 -3.25 -10.00
C ILE A 34 -9.78 -1.98 -9.80
N ALA A 35 -9.89 -1.02 -10.72
CA ALA A 35 -9.17 0.25 -10.62
C ALA A 35 -9.57 1.05 -9.36
N ASP A 36 -10.84 1.00 -8.97
CA ASP A 36 -11.31 1.67 -7.75
C ASP A 36 -10.95 0.90 -6.48
N GLN A 37 -10.87 -0.42 -6.52
CA GLN A 37 -10.38 -1.22 -5.39
C GLN A 37 -8.89 -0.97 -5.13
N ILE A 38 -8.03 -0.98 -6.15
CA ILE A 38 -6.58 -0.75 -5.93
C ILE A 38 -6.30 0.68 -5.43
N ARG A 39 -7.08 1.67 -5.89
CA ARG A 39 -6.99 3.05 -5.37
C ARG A 39 -7.38 3.11 -3.91
N ARG A 40 -8.46 2.43 -3.51
CA ARG A 40 -8.93 2.38 -2.12
C ARG A 40 -7.94 1.67 -1.21
N SER A 41 -7.41 0.53 -1.62
CA SER A 41 -6.42 -0.21 -0.83
C SER A 41 -5.14 0.62 -0.66
N LEU A 42 -4.63 1.26 -1.71
CA LEU A 42 -3.48 2.18 -1.62
C LEU A 42 -3.72 3.36 -0.67
N LEU A 43 -4.90 3.97 -0.75
CA LEU A 43 -5.27 5.02 0.20
C LEU A 43 -5.36 4.46 1.62
N GLY A 44 -5.88 3.24 1.80
CA GLY A 44 -5.91 2.53 3.07
C GLY A 44 -4.52 2.41 3.71
N ILE A 45 -3.49 2.03 2.95
CA ILE A 45 -2.11 1.96 3.46
C ILE A 45 -1.67 3.33 3.99
N ILE A 46 -1.82 4.37 3.17
CA ILE A 46 -1.31 5.73 3.47
C ILE A 46 -2.04 6.33 4.67
N LEU A 47 -3.38 6.27 4.66
CA LEU A 47 -4.23 6.90 5.68
C LEU A 47 -4.09 6.19 7.03
N ASN A 48 -4.02 4.86 7.05
CA ASN A 48 -3.83 4.13 8.30
C ASN A 48 -2.42 4.32 8.90
N ILE A 49 -1.37 4.49 8.08
CA ILE A 49 -0.05 4.87 8.61
C ILE A 49 -0.10 6.25 9.27
N ALA A 50 -0.73 7.23 8.59
CA ALA A 50 -0.84 8.59 9.10
C ALA A 50 -1.66 8.63 10.40
N GLU A 51 -2.83 8.01 10.40
CA GLU A 51 -3.72 7.96 11.56
C GLU A 51 -3.11 7.17 12.72
N GLY A 52 -2.52 6.00 12.43
CA GLY A 52 -1.84 5.19 13.43
C GLY A 52 -0.73 5.97 14.13
N THR A 53 0.08 6.72 13.39
CA THR A 53 1.15 7.54 13.98
C THR A 53 0.62 8.58 14.99
N GLY A 54 -0.59 9.10 14.76
CA GLY A 54 -1.23 10.09 15.64
C GLY A 54 -1.90 9.52 16.89
N LYS A 55 -1.98 8.19 17.06
CA LYS A 55 -2.59 7.59 18.26
C LYS A 55 -1.65 7.67 19.45
N SER A 56 -2.22 7.75 20.65
CA SER A 56 -1.46 7.86 21.91
C SER A 56 -1.08 6.48 22.47
N SER A 57 -1.97 5.48 22.38
CA SER A 57 -1.71 4.14 22.92
C SER A 57 -0.99 3.24 21.90
N ASN A 58 -0.11 2.35 22.39
CA ASN A 58 0.54 1.35 21.53
C ASN A 58 -0.48 0.41 20.89
N ALA A 59 -1.54 0.05 21.63
CA ALA A 59 -2.59 -0.83 21.14
C ALA A 59 -3.32 -0.23 19.92
N ASP A 60 -3.68 1.06 19.97
CA ASP A 60 -4.32 1.73 18.84
C ASP A 60 -3.36 1.87 17.67
N LYS A 61 -2.11 2.33 17.91
CA LYS A 61 -1.07 2.38 16.86
C LYS A 61 -0.95 1.05 16.13
N ARG A 62 -0.88 -0.05 16.89
CA ARG A 62 -0.75 -1.41 16.39
C ARG A 62 -1.96 -1.80 15.54
N ASN A 63 -3.19 -1.48 15.96
CA ASN A 63 -4.39 -1.73 15.17
C ASN A 63 -4.34 -1.02 13.81
N PHE A 64 -4.03 0.27 13.79
CA PHE A 64 -3.94 1.03 12.53
C PHE A 64 -2.83 0.51 11.61
N PHE A 65 -1.64 0.21 12.14
CA PHE A 65 -0.57 -0.39 11.33
C PHE A 65 -0.93 -1.79 10.84
N THR A 66 -1.71 -2.56 11.59
CA THR A 66 -2.24 -3.86 11.15
C THR A 66 -3.22 -3.70 10.00
N ILE A 67 -4.11 -2.71 10.06
CA ILE A 67 -5.03 -2.39 8.95
C ILE A 67 -4.24 -1.94 7.72
N ALA A 68 -3.26 -1.04 7.87
CA ALA A 68 -2.39 -0.63 6.78
C ALA A 68 -1.68 -1.83 6.11
N ARG A 69 -1.23 -2.79 6.94
CA ARG A 69 -0.62 -4.02 6.45
C ARG A 69 -1.64 -4.86 5.68
N GLY A 70 -2.86 -5.02 6.20
CA GLY A 70 -3.97 -5.65 5.47
C GLY A 70 -4.23 -5.02 4.09
N SER A 71 -4.30 -3.69 4.01
CA SER A 71 -4.45 -2.97 2.75
C SER A 71 -3.26 -3.18 1.79
N THR A 72 -2.06 -3.47 2.31
CA THR A 72 -0.90 -3.86 1.50
C THR A 72 -1.10 -5.23 0.85
N TYR A 73 -1.64 -6.20 1.58
CA TYR A 73 -2.01 -7.52 1.04
C TYR A 73 -3.10 -7.41 -0.04
N GLU A 74 -4.15 -6.63 0.21
CA GLU A 74 -5.21 -6.37 -0.78
C GLU A 74 -4.63 -5.77 -2.06
N THR A 75 -3.74 -4.79 -1.93
CA THR A 75 -3.09 -4.15 -3.08
C THR A 75 -2.24 -5.14 -3.88
N ALA A 76 -1.54 -6.06 -3.20
CA ALA A 76 -0.74 -7.09 -3.86
C ALA A 76 -1.63 -8.08 -4.62
N ALA A 77 -2.72 -8.55 -3.99
CA ALA A 77 -3.68 -9.44 -4.66
C ALA A 77 -4.32 -8.79 -5.89
N ILE A 78 -4.65 -7.49 -5.84
CA ILE A 78 -5.17 -6.79 -7.02
C ILE A 78 -4.09 -6.61 -8.10
N ALA A 79 -2.83 -6.42 -7.72
CA ALA A 79 -1.72 -6.40 -8.68
C ALA A 79 -1.57 -7.74 -9.42
N ASP A 80 -1.75 -8.86 -8.72
CA ASP A 80 -1.77 -10.20 -9.34
C ASP A 80 -2.90 -10.31 -10.38
N LEU A 81 -4.13 -9.91 -10.02
CA LEU A 81 -5.27 -9.91 -10.96
C LEU A 81 -5.01 -9.04 -12.19
N LEU A 82 -4.46 -7.84 -12.01
CA LEU A 82 -4.10 -6.95 -13.12
C LEU A 82 -3.04 -7.57 -14.04
N PHE A 83 -2.15 -8.39 -13.51
CA PHE A 83 -1.15 -9.11 -14.29
C PHE A 83 -1.78 -10.29 -15.05
N GLU A 84 -2.65 -11.07 -14.42
CA GLU A 84 -3.41 -12.16 -15.05
C GLU A 84 -4.29 -11.66 -16.19
N ASP A 85 -4.94 -10.50 -15.99
CA ASP A 85 -5.74 -9.81 -17.00
C ASP A 85 -4.90 -9.12 -18.09
N LYS A 86 -3.56 -9.24 -18.03
CA LYS A 86 -2.60 -8.64 -18.98
C LYS A 86 -2.69 -7.11 -19.06
N VAL A 87 -3.21 -6.48 -18.00
CA VAL A 87 -3.28 -5.01 -17.88
C VAL A 87 -1.89 -4.45 -17.62
N ILE A 88 -1.14 -5.09 -16.72
CA ILE A 88 0.26 -4.74 -16.43
C ILE A 88 1.21 -5.82 -16.95
N SER A 89 2.40 -5.40 -17.36
CA SER A 89 3.48 -6.30 -17.78
C SER A 89 4.12 -7.02 -16.59
N ALA A 90 4.87 -8.09 -16.86
CA ALA A 90 5.62 -8.81 -15.83
C ALA A 90 6.63 -7.91 -15.09
N GLU A 91 7.23 -6.94 -15.78
CA GLU A 91 8.17 -5.99 -15.16
C GLU A 91 7.43 -5.00 -14.25
N GLU A 92 6.29 -4.45 -14.70
CA GLU A 92 5.44 -3.58 -13.87
C GLU A 92 4.95 -4.33 -12.62
N HIS A 93 4.48 -5.57 -12.79
CA HIS A 93 4.04 -6.43 -11.69
C HIS A 93 5.16 -6.69 -10.68
N LYS A 94 6.34 -7.11 -11.15
CA LYS A 94 7.52 -7.35 -10.30
C LYS A 94 7.92 -6.11 -9.51
N ILE A 95 7.96 -4.95 -10.15
CA ILE A 95 8.27 -3.67 -9.48
C ILE A 95 7.23 -3.39 -8.39
N ILE A 96 5.94 -3.53 -8.72
CA ILE A 96 4.85 -3.26 -7.78
C ILE A 96 4.92 -4.22 -6.59
N TYR A 97 5.03 -5.52 -6.85
CA TYR A 97 5.05 -6.57 -5.84
C TYR A 97 6.21 -6.39 -4.87
N ASN A 98 7.44 -6.15 -5.36
CA ASN A 98 8.61 -5.96 -4.51
C ASN A 98 8.47 -4.75 -3.58
N ASN A 99 7.88 -3.65 -4.07
CA ASN A 99 7.63 -2.47 -3.23
C ASN A 99 6.57 -2.76 -2.15
N LEU A 100 5.50 -3.50 -2.48
CA LEU A 100 4.47 -3.88 -1.53
C LEU A 100 5.00 -4.87 -0.48
N GLU A 101 5.86 -5.81 -0.90
CA GLU A 101 6.52 -6.75 0.02
C GLU A 101 7.41 -6.00 1.03
N GLU A 102 8.20 -5.03 0.55
CA GLU A 102 9.01 -4.18 1.41
C GLU A 102 8.15 -3.39 2.40
N ILE A 103 7.07 -2.74 1.93
CA ILE A 103 6.12 -2.02 2.79
C ILE A 103 5.52 -2.96 3.85
N SER A 104 5.12 -4.17 3.48
CA SER A 104 4.57 -5.17 4.41
C SER A 104 5.58 -5.56 5.50
N LYS A 105 6.86 -5.77 5.13
CA LYS A 105 7.95 -6.05 6.08
C LYS A 105 8.18 -4.89 7.04
N MET A 106 8.16 -3.65 6.55
CA MET A 106 8.31 -2.45 7.38
C MET A 106 7.14 -2.28 8.36
N LEU A 107 5.91 -2.47 7.89
CA LEU A 107 4.72 -2.41 8.74
C LEU A 107 4.75 -3.50 9.80
N PHE A 108 5.17 -4.72 9.44
CA PHE A 108 5.35 -5.81 10.40
C PHE A 108 6.38 -5.45 11.49
N GLY A 109 7.49 -4.81 11.12
CA GLY A 109 8.48 -4.29 12.07
C GLY A 109 7.89 -3.27 13.05
N LEU A 110 7.08 -2.33 12.56
CA LEU A 110 6.38 -1.34 13.40
C LEU A 110 5.35 -2.00 14.32
N ILE A 111 4.56 -2.94 13.81
CA ILE A 111 3.57 -3.69 14.61
C ILE A 111 4.28 -4.45 15.73
N SER A 112 5.41 -5.09 15.43
CA SER A 112 6.15 -5.93 16.38
C SER A 112 6.86 -5.11 17.47
N SER A 113 7.25 -3.86 17.18
CA SER A 113 7.93 -3.00 18.16
C SER A 113 6.98 -2.35 19.17
N LEU A 114 5.69 -2.26 18.85
CA LEU A 114 4.65 -1.66 19.69
C LEU A 114 4.16 -2.65 20.75
N ARG A 115 4.98 -2.96 21.76
CA ARG A 115 4.59 -3.82 22.90
C ARG A 115 3.26 -3.39 23.52
#